data_AF-A0AAJ2F178-F1
#
_entry.id   AF-A0AAJ2F178-F1
#
_cell.length_a   1.000
_cell.length_b   1.000
_cell.length_c   1.000
_cell.angle_alpha   90.00
_cell.angle_beta   90.00
_cell.angle_gamma   90.00
#
_symmetry.space_group_name_H-M   'P 1'
#
loop_
_entity.id
_entity.type
_entity.pdbx_description
1 polymer ?
#
loop_
_entity_poly.entity_id
_entity_poly.type
_entity_poly.pdbx_seq_one_letter_code
_entity_poly.pdbx_strand_id
1 'polypeptide(L)'
;MSKFILPTLLIAVATALAACDKTSEDHARDAQAHSQNAQESAAEGKVQRATQEQAKAQEDRSQANAAAASEGRQAAPDSAVPGYIKAPDKNTP
;
A
#
# COMPACT_ATOMS: atom_id res chain seq x y z
N MET A 1 8.04 -2.70 -29.33
CA MET A 1 8.69 -3.66 -28.41
C MET A 1 8.62 -3.11 -26.99
N SER A 2 7.47 -3.22 -26.33
CA SER A 2 7.31 -2.77 -24.95
C SER A 2 7.55 -3.97 -24.04
N LYS A 3 8.64 -3.93 -23.28
CA LYS A 3 9.04 -4.95 -22.32
C LYS A 3 8.20 -4.75 -21.06
N PHE A 4 7.11 -5.50 -20.94
CA PHE A 4 6.38 -5.62 -19.69
C PHE A 4 7.31 -6.28 -18.66
N ILE A 5 7.79 -5.51 -17.70
CA ILE A 5 8.52 -6.05 -16.55
C ILE A 5 7.47 -6.72 -15.66
N LEU A 6 7.46 -8.05 -15.73
CA LEU A 6 6.75 -8.91 -14.80
C LEU A 6 7.11 -8.53 -13.35
N PRO A 7 6.15 -8.23 -12.47
CA PRO A 7 6.43 -8.23 -11.05
C PRO A 7 6.54 -9.70 -10.64
N THR A 8 7.76 -10.17 -10.38
CA THR A 8 7.97 -11.45 -9.70
C THR A 8 7.34 -11.35 -8.31
N LEU A 9 6.12 -11.87 -8.20
CA LEU A 9 5.42 -12.09 -6.94
C LEU A 9 6.26 -13.07 -6.12
N LEU A 10 6.99 -12.55 -5.14
CA LEU A 10 7.68 -13.36 -4.15
C LEU A 10 6.62 -14.17 -3.40
N ILE A 11 6.73 -15.50 -3.51
CA ILE A 11 5.88 -16.43 -2.78
C ILE A 11 6.31 -16.35 -1.30
N ALA A 12 5.50 -15.68 -0.49
CA ALA A 12 5.64 -15.71 0.96
C ALA A 12 5.30 -17.12 1.44
N VAL A 13 6.32 -17.84 1.94
CA VAL A 13 6.12 -19.09 2.68
C VAL A 13 5.52 -18.70 4.04
N ALA A 14 4.20 -18.81 4.15
CA ALA A 14 3.47 -18.59 5.39
C ALA A 14 3.66 -19.80 6.33
N THR A 15 4.81 -19.88 7.00
CA THR A 15 4.97 -20.73 8.18
C THR A 15 4.62 -19.91 9.43
N ALA A 16 3.34 -19.81 9.76
CA ALA A 16 2.87 -19.49 11.10
C ALA A 16 1.40 -19.90 11.26
N LEU A 17 1.20 -21.21 11.39
CA LEU A 17 -0.05 -21.82 11.79
C LEU A 17 -0.26 -21.60 13.31
N ALA A 18 -0.52 -20.36 13.75
CA ALA A 18 -0.84 -20.06 15.16
C ALA A 18 -1.48 -18.66 15.40
N ALA A 19 -2.48 -18.30 14.59
CA ALA A 19 -3.62 -17.42 14.92
C ALA A 19 -4.33 -17.13 13.61
N CYS A 20 -5.65 -17.25 13.55
CA CYS A 20 -6.44 -16.85 12.38
C CYS A 20 -6.55 -15.32 12.23
N ASP A 21 -5.55 -14.57 12.73
CA ASP A 21 -5.51 -13.10 12.69
C ASP A 21 -4.71 -12.67 11.46
N LYS A 22 -5.13 -11.54 10.85
CA LYS A 22 -4.49 -11.02 9.63
C LYS A 22 -3.06 -10.59 9.94
N THR A 23 -2.14 -10.84 9.02
CA THR A 23 -0.76 -10.39 9.17
C THR A 23 -0.62 -8.90 8.88
N SER A 24 0.52 -8.31 9.26
CA SER A 24 0.82 -6.92 8.88
C SER A 24 0.76 -6.67 7.37
N GLU A 25 1.17 -7.66 6.55
CA GLU A 25 1.12 -7.56 5.09
C GLU A 25 -0.31 -7.60 4.55
N ASP A 26 -1.21 -8.38 5.15
CA ASP A 26 -2.62 -8.42 4.74
C ASP A 26 -3.28 -7.06 4.95
N HIS A 27 -3.09 -6.47 6.13
CA HIS A 27 -3.57 -5.12 6.43
C HIS A 27 -2.95 -4.06 5.51
N ALA A 28 -1.66 -4.18 5.16
CA ALA A 28 -1.04 -3.26 4.21
C ALA A 28 -1.64 -3.36 2.79
N ARG A 29 -2.00 -4.58 2.34
CA ARG A 29 -2.69 -4.81 1.07
C ARG A 29 -4.11 -4.25 1.07
N ASP A 30 -4.85 -4.47 2.15
CA ASP A 30 -6.21 -3.95 2.30
C ASP A 30 -6.21 -2.41 2.32
N ALA A 31 -5.24 -1.80 3.02
CA ALA A 31 -5.05 -0.35 2.99
C ALA A 31 -4.81 0.19 1.57
N GLN A 32 -4.06 -0.55 0.75
CA GLN A 32 -3.81 -0.18 -0.65
C GLN A 32 -5.07 -0.35 -1.50
N ALA A 33 -5.87 -1.40 -1.27
CA ALA A 33 -7.14 -1.61 -1.96
C ALA A 33 -8.15 -0.50 -1.64
N HIS A 34 -8.31 -0.16 -0.36
CA HIS A 34 -9.16 0.95 0.08
C HIS A 34 -8.69 2.31 -0.45
N SER A 35 -7.37 2.54 -0.52
CA SER A 35 -6.81 3.75 -1.14
C SER A 35 -7.11 3.85 -2.64
N GLN A 36 -7.15 2.73 -3.36
CA GLN A 36 -7.51 2.70 -4.79
C GLN A 36 -9.02 2.92 -4.97
N ASN A 37 -9.85 2.25 -4.19
CA ASN A 37 -11.31 2.46 -4.20
C ASN A 37 -11.69 3.89 -3.83
N ALA A 38 -10.94 4.54 -2.94
CA ALA A 38 -11.14 5.94 -2.61
C ALA A 38 -10.89 6.85 -3.82
N GLN A 39 -9.81 6.61 -4.56
CA GLN A 39 -9.47 7.36 -5.77
C GLN A 39 -10.51 7.14 -6.88
N GLU A 40 -10.94 5.90 -7.09
CA GLU A 40 -12.01 5.57 -8.05
C GLU A 40 -13.33 6.24 -7.65
N SER A 41 -13.73 6.14 -6.39
CA SER A 41 -14.93 6.79 -5.86
C SER A 41 -14.88 8.31 -5.98
N ALA A 42 -13.69 8.92 -5.81
CA ALA A 42 -13.51 10.36 -5.98
C ALA A 42 -13.65 10.76 -7.46
N ALA A 43 -13.08 9.97 -8.38
CA ALA A 43 -13.20 10.19 -9.82
C ALA A 43 -14.66 10.05 -10.31
N GLU A 44 -15.45 9.18 -9.69
CA GLU A 44 -16.89 9.05 -9.93
C GLU A 44 -17.74 10.15 -9.28
N GLY A 45 -17.14 11.10 -8.57
CA GLY A 45 -17.85 12.17 -7.84
C GLY A 45 -18.52 11.71 -6.54
N LYS A 46 -18.28 10.47 -6.09
CA LYS A 46 -18.79 9.90 -4.83
C LYS A 46 -17.88 10.28 -3.66
N VAL A 47 -17.73 11.59 -3.41
CA VAL A 47 -16.80 12.14 -2.41
C VAL A 47 -16.96 11.56 -1.00
N GLN A 48 -18.20 11.27 -0.56
CA GLN A 48 -18.46 10.66 0.75
C GLN A 48 -17.91 9.23 0.84
N ARG A 49 -18.06 8.44 -0.24
CA ARG A 49 -17.52 7.09 -0.31
C ARG A 49 -16.00 7.13 -0.39
N ALA A 50 -15.44 8.07 -1.15
CA ALA A 50 -14.00 8.29 -1.22
C ALA A 50 -13.40 8.59 0.16
N THR A 51 -13.99 9.51 0.92
CA THR A 51 -13.56 9.82 2.29
C THR A 51 -13.67 8.61 3.22
N GLN A 52 -14.75 7.84 3.12
CA GLN A 52 -14.93 6.65 3.95
C GLN A 52 -13.90 5.56 3.62
N GLU A 53 -13.64 5.31 2.35
CA GLU A 53 -12.62 4.34 1.91
C GLU A 53 -11.21 4.81 2.30
N GLN A 54 -10.94 6.12 2.24
CA GLN A 54 -9.67 6.67 2.71
C GLN A 54 -9.49 6.54 4.23
N ALA A 55 -10.56 6.68 5.01
CA ALA A 55 -10.53 6.43 6.45
C ALA A 55 -10.22 4.97 6.77
N LYS A 56 -10.87 4.02 6.09
CA LYS A 56 -10.56 2.57 6.20
C LYS A 56 -9.11 2.28 5.83
N ALA A 57 -8.60 2.90 4.76
CA ALA A 57 -7.21 2.75 4.38
C ALA A 57 -6.21 3.20 5.47
N GLN A 58 -6.53 4.26 6.22
CA GLN A 58 -5.71 4.69 7.34
C GLN A 58 -5.82 3.74 8.53
N GLU A 59 -7.02 3.25 8.82
CA GLU A 59 -7.25 2.25 9.87
C GLU A 59 -6.47 0.97 9.60
N ASP A 60 -6.51 0.46 8.36
CA ASP A 60 -5.74 -0.71 7.95
C ASP A 60 -4.23 -0.49 8.00
N ARG A 61 -3.73 0.72 7.66
CA ARG A 61 -2.30 1.04 7.88
C ARG A 61 -1.93 1.02 9.36
N SER A 62 -2.81 1.54 10.22
CA SER A 62 -2.59 1.50 11.67
C SER A 62 -2.56 0.07 12.18
N GLN A 63 -3.48 -0.78 11.72
CA GLN A 63 -3.50 -2.21 12.05
C GLN A 63 -2.28 -2.94 11.51
N ALA A 64 -1.84 -2.63 10.29
CA ALA A 64 -0.61 -3.17 9.71
C ALA A 64 0.61 -2.84 10.59
N ASN A 65 0.73 -1.58 11.05
CA ASN A 65 1.83 -1.18 11.91
C ASN A 65 1.78 -1.85 13.29
N ALA A 66 0.57 -2.00 13.86
CA ALA A 66 0.38 -2.68 15.13
C ALA A 66 0.71 -4.19 15.03
N ALA A 67 0.25 -4.84 13.96
CA ALA A 67 0.56 -6.23 13.66
C ALA A 67 2.05 -6.42 13.36
N ALA A 68 2.68 -5.49 12.63
CA ALA A 68 4.12 -5.56 12.37
C ALA A 68 4.92 -5.48 13.68
N ALA A 69 4.52 -4.58 14.58
CA ALA A 69 5.13 -4.45 15.90
C ALA A 69 4.93 -5.71 16.78
N SER A 70 3.76 -6.35 16.74
CA SER A 70 3.51 -7.59 17.49
C SER A 70 4.21 -8.82 16.87
N GLU A 71 4.36 -8.84 15.55
CA GLU A 71 5.11 -9.85 14.80
C GLU A 71 6.63 -9.66 14.90
N GLY A 72 7.12 -8.60 15.56
CA GLY A 72 8.54 -8.26 15.63
C GLY A 72 9.14 -7.81 14.29
N ARG A 73 8.30 -7.54 13.29
CA ARG A 73 8.68 -6.88 12.04
C ARG A 73 8.61 -5.39 12.30
N GLN A 74 9.69 -4.73 12.73
CA GLN A 74 9.72 -3.27 12.70
C GLN A 74 9.36 -2.83 11.26
N ALA A 75 8.19 -2.18 11.12
CA ALA A 75 7.69 -1.70 9.84
C ALA A 75 8.80 -0.91 9.15
N ALA A 76 9.16 -1.31 7.93
CA ALA A 76 10.13 -0.56 7.14
C ALA A 76 9.62 0.89 7.06
N PRO A 77 10.45 1.89 7.38
CA PRO A 77 10.03 3.28 7.27
C PRO A 77 9.50 3.51 5.86
N ASP A 78 8.32 4.13 5.78
CA ASP A 78 7.70 4.61 4.55
C ASP A 78 8.82 5.17 3.68
N SER A 79 9.07 4.49 2.56
CA SER A 79 10.13 4.88 1.64
C SER A 79 9.71 6.23 1.05
N ALA A 80 10.06 7.28 1.79
CA ALA A 80 10.10 8.63 1.31
C ALA A 80 11.10 8.62 0.16
N VAL A 81 10.61 8.31 -1.05
CA VAL A 81 11.32 8.56 -2.28
C VAL A 81 11.66 10.04 -2.21
N PRO A 82 12.93 10.43 -1.97
CA PRO A 82 13.21 11.82 -1.74
C PRO A 82 13.02 12.54 -3.08
N GLY A 83 12.44 13.75 -3.03
CA GLY A 83 12.01 14.52 -4.20
C GLY A 83 13.11 14.93 -5.20
N TYR A 84 14.29 14.31 -5.17
CA TYR A 84 15.36 14.49 -6.14
C TYR A 84 15.23 13.63 -7.40
N ILE A 85 14.26 12.71 -7.51
CA ILE A 85 13.91 12.10 -8.81
C ILE A 85 13.08 13.11 -9.62
N LYS A 86 13.67 14.27 -9.89
CA LYS A 86 13.21 15.16 -10.94
C LYS A 86 13.63 14.49 -12.24
N ALA A 87 12.67 13.99 -13.01
CA ALA A 87 12.95 13.57 -14.39
C ALA A 87 13.66 14.74 -15.10
N PRO A 88 14.79 14.52 -15.80
CA PRO A 88 15.42 15.60 -16.53
C PRO A 88 14.46 16.07 -17.60
N ASP A 89 14.10 17.35 -17.51
CA ASP A 89 13.31 18.09 -18.49
C ASP A 89 14.05 17.99 -19.83
N LYS A 90 13.53 17.21 -20.77
CA LYS A 90 14.10 17.09 -22.12
C LYS A 90 13.60 18.23 -23.00
N ASN A 91 13.67 19.45 -22.51
CA ASN A 91 13.46 20.62 -23.34
C ASN A 91 14.39 21.76 -22.90
N THR A 92 15.63 21.68 -23.37
CA THR A 92 16.47 22.87 -23.54
C THR A 92 16.92 22.91 -25.00
N PRO A 93 16.84 24.10 -25.63
CA PRO A 93 16.78 24.31 -27.08
C PRO A 93 18.09 24.05 -27.84
#